data_AF-A0A9C9G2U7-F1
#
_entry.id   AF-A0A9C9G2U7-F1
#
_cell.length_a   1.000
_cell.length_b   1.000
_cell.length_c   1.000
_cell.angle_alpha   90.00
_cell.angle_beta   90.00
_cell.angle_gamma   90.00
#
_symmetry.space_group_name_H-M   'P 1'
#
loop_
_entity.id
_entity.type
_entity.pdbx_description
1 polymer ?
#
loop_
_entity_poly.entity_id
_entity_poly.type
_entity_poly.pdbx_seq_one_letter_code
_entity_poly.pdbx_strand_id
1 'polypeptide(L)'
;MSETQENTLRLVKAASEALTDGMVERMATTGSNALEVLDRLNDEDTRDAVMHIIDRLTELHRSGATDTLFDVVALLHAGRSALTDNMVERLVVWAETMVSNVANEHLAEFAGEACGAIHEAAEETAQVKCGGLMSTISLLGKPETQQALRFMLAFAGKMQKNVTEPDKE
;
A
#
# COMPACT_ATOMS: atom_id res chain seq x y z
N MET A 1 -51.22 12.09 51.25
CA MET A 1 -50.11 11.91 50.28
C MET A 1 -50.61 12.49 48.96
N SER A 2 -49.94 13.51 48.41
CA SER A 2 -50.46 14.31 47.30
C SER A 2 -50.25 13.62 45.94
N GLU A 3 -51.17 13.81 44.99
CA GLU A 3 -51.13 13.29 43.61
C GLU A 3 -49.78 13.55 42.89
N THR A 4 -49.06 14.59 43.30
CA THR A 4 -47.73 14.95 42.77
C THR A 4 -46.65 13.91 43.10
N GLN A 5 -46.73 13.23 44.26
CA GLN A 5 -45.82 12.14 44.62
C GLN A 5 -46.10 10.87 43.81
N GLU A 6 -47.37 10.61 43.47
CA GLU A 6 -47.74 9.43 42.70
C GLU A 6 -47.32 9.58 41.22
N ASN A 7 -47.51 10.76 40.63
CA ASN A 7 -47.07 11.03 39.27
C ASN A 7 -45.55 11.00 39.10
N THR A 8 -44.78 11.47 40.09
CA THR A 8 -43.31 11.38 40.06
C THR A 8 -42.83 9.94 40.21
N LEU A 9 -43.47 9.13 41.07
CA LEU A 9 -43.20 7.69 41.17
C LEU A 9 -43.48 6.95 39.87
N ARG A 10 -44.61 7.25 39.20
CA ARG A 10 -44.94 6.64 37.90
C ARG A 10 -43.97 7.08 36.79
N LEU A 11 -43.57 8.35 36.77
CA LEU A 11 -42.62 8.87 35.79
C LEU A 11 -41.23 8.25 35.96
N VAL A 12 -40.74 8.14 37.20
CA VAL A 12 -39.45 7.49 37.53
C VAL A 12 -39.48 6.01 37.16
N LYS A 13 -40.60 5.32 37.45
CA LYS A 13 -40.77 3.92 37.08
C LYS A 13 -40.80 3.73 35.56
N ALA A 14 -41.57 4.53 34.83
CA ALA A 14 -41.64 4.48 33.37
C ALA A 14 -40.31 4.86 32.69
N ALA A 15 -39.56 5.83 33.24
CA ALA A 15 -38.22 6.18 32.76
C ALA A 15 -37.23 5.03 32.99
N SER A 16 -37.29 4.38 34.15
CA SER A 16 -36.47 3.21 34.47
C SER A 16 -36.80 2.02 33.56
N GLU A 17 -38.08 1.74 33.33
CA GLU A 17 -38.54 0.69 32.42
C GLU A 17 -38.12 0.97 30.97
N ALA A 18 -38.28 2.20 30.46
CA ALA A 18 -37.87 2.56 29.09
C ALA A 18 -36.36 2.49 28.87
N LEU A 19 -35.55 2.90 29.87
CA LEU A 19 -34.09 2.78 29.81
C LEU A 19 -33.64 1.32 29.88
N THR A 20 -34.35 0.50 30.67
CA THR A 20 -34.06 -0.93 30.82
C THR A 20 -34.47 -1.69 29.56
N ASP A 21 -35.66 -1.45 29.03
CA ASP A 21 -36.19 -2.13 27.84
C ASP A 21 -35.31 -1.87 26.62
N GLY A 22 -34.86 -0.63 26.41
CA GLY A 22 -33.91 -0.31 25.35
C GLY A 22 -32.51 -0.92 25.53
N MET A 23 -32.08 -1.20 26.77
CA MET A 23 -30.85 -1.97 27.01
C MET A 23 -31.06 -3.46 26.75
N VAL A 24 -32.20 -4.00 27.20
CA VAL A 24 -32.57 -5.40 27.01
C VAL A 24 -32.75 -5.71 25.52
N GLU A 25 -33.40 -4.84 24.75
CA GLU A 25 -33.60 -5.00 23.31
C GLU A 25 -32.26 -5.02 22.56
N ARG A 26 -31.34 -4.11 22.89
CA ARG A 26 -29.99 -4.10 22.30
C ARG A 26 -29.16 -5.31 22.71
N MET A 27 -29.24 -5.75 23.97
CA MET A 27 -28.59 -6.97 24.42
C MET A 27 -29.19 -8.21 23.78
N ALA A 28 -30.50 -8.28 23.61
CA ALA A 28 -31.19 -9.37 22.95
C ALA A 28 -30.82 -9.43 21.46
N THR A 29 -30.77 -8.28 20.78
CA THR A 29 -30.35 -8.19 19.38
C THR A 29 -28.89 -8.58 19.21
N THR A 30 -27.99 -8.05 20.05
CA THR A 30 -26.56 -8.38 20.02
C THR A 30 -26.32 -9.86 20.38
N GLY A 31 -27.05 -10.38 21.36
CA GLY A 31 -27.00 -11.78 21.77
C GLY A 31 -27.52 -12.70 20.66
N SER A 32 -28.60 -12.33 19.98
CA SER A 32 -29.13 -13.08 18.83
C SER A 32 -28.14 -13.12 17.67
N ASN A 33 -27.54 -11.97 17.33
CA ASN A 33 -26.50 -11.92 16.29
C ASN A 33 -25.26 -12.73 16.66
N ALA A 34 -24.86 -12.69 17.94
CA ALA A 34 -23.73 -13.49 18.44
C ALA A 34 -24.04 -14.99 18.35
N LEU A 35 -25.26 -15.41 18.70
CA LEU A 35 -25.70 -16.80 18.57
C LEU A 35 -25.78 -17.24 17.10
N GLU A 36 -26.20 -16.38 16.18
CA GLU A 36 -26.20 -16.68 14.74
C GLU A 36 -24.79 -16.88 14.18
N VAL A 37 -23.83 -16.03 14.58
CA VAL A 37 -22.41 -16.22 14.23
C VAL A 37 -21.88 -17.49 14.86
N LEU A 38 -22.28 -17.81 16.09
CA LEU A 38 -21.86 -19.03 16.77
C LEU A 38 -22.41 -20.28 16.06
N ASP A 39 -23.66 -20.23 15.59
CA ASP A 39 -24.29 -21.31 14.84
C ASP A 39 -23.60 -21.51 13.48
N ARG A 40 -23.30 -20.41 12.77
CA ARG A 40 -22.49 -20.48 11.53
C ARG A 40 -21.07 -20.95 11.76
N LEU A 41 -20.41 -20.64 12.88
CA LEU A 41 -19.08 -21.16 13.18
C LEU A 41 -19.11 -22.61 13.68
N ASN A 42 -20.26 -23.07 14.15
CA ASN A 42 -20.47 -24.45 14.58
C ASN A 42 -20.85 -25.38 13.42
N ASP A 43 -21.36 -24.82 12.33
CA ASP A 43 -21.50 -25.52 11.05
C ASP A 43 -20.15 -26.10 10.59
N GLU A 44 -20.14 -27.40 10.27
CA GLU A 44 -18.92 -28.17 10.00
C GLU A 44 -18.15 -27.60 8.80
N ASP A 45 -18.85 -27.24 7.73
CA ASP A 45 -18.26 -26.68 6.51
C ASP A 45 -17.58 -25.31 6.78
N THR A 46 -18.27 -24.44 7.53
CA THR A 46 -17.75 -23.12 7.87
C THR A 46 -16.58 -23.20 8.85
N ARG A 47 -16.68 -24.08 9.84
CA ARG A 47 -15.60 -24.35 10.79
C ARG A 47 -14.36 -24.85 10.07
N ASP A 48 -14.51 -25.83 9.19
CA ASP A 48 -13.41 -26.41 8.44
C ASP A 48 -12.77 -25.38 7.50
N ALA A 49 -13.57 -24.53 6.83
CA ALA A 49 -13.07 -23.44 6.02
C ALA A 49 -12.26 -22.42 6.84
N VAL A 50 -12.75 -22.04 8.03
CA VAL A 50 -12.05 -21.11 8.93
C VAL A 50 -10.75 -21.72 9.43
N MET A 51 -10.77 -22.97 9.88
CA MET A 51 -9.57 -23.69 10.34
C MET A 51 -8.55 -23.83 9.20
N HIS A 52 -9.00 -24.15 7.99
CA HIS A 52 -8.13 -24.21 6.82
C HIS A 52 -7.46 -22.85 6.54
N ILE A 53 -8.18 -21.74 6.62
CA ILE A 53 -7.60 -20.40 6.43
C ILE A 53 -6.56 -20.09 7.51
N ILE A 54 -6.86 -20.41 8.77
CA ILE A 54 -5.93 -20.22 9.89
C ILE A 54 -4.67 -21.06 9.70
N ASP A 55 -4.81 -22.31 9.26
CA ASP A 55 -3.67 -23.19 8.98
C ASP A 55 -2.82 -22.66 7.83
N ARG A 56 -3.45 -22.19 6.75
CA ARG A 56 -2.73 -21.59 5.61
C ARG A 56 -2.03 -20.29 5.98
N LEU A 57 -2.65 -19.46 6.82
CA LEU A 57 -2.02 -18.25 7.35
C LEU A 57 -0.84 -18.60 8.27
N THR A 58 -0.98 -19.65 9.07
CA THR A 58 0.09 -20.15 9.95
C THR A 58 1.24 -20.74 9.14
N GLU A 59 0.96 -21.47 8.05
CA GLU A 59 1.95 -21.95 7.10
C GLU A 59 2.66 -20.79 6.38
N LEU A 60 1.92 -19.76 5.96
CA LEU A 60 2.46 -18.55 5.33
C LEU A 60 3.40 -17.80 6.29
N HIS A 61 3.03 -17.74 7.56
CA HIS A 61 3.87 -17.17 8.61
C HIS A 61 5.11 -18.03 8.90
N ARG A 62 4.94 -19.35 9.06
CA ARG A 62 6.06 -20.27 9.30
C ARG A 62 7.05 -20.38 8.14
N SER A 63 6.57 -20.22 6.91
CA SER A 63 7.41 -20.24 5.72
C SER A 63 8.18 -18.93 5.50
N GLY A 64 7.99 -17.92 6.35
CA GLY A 64 8.64 -16.60 6.21
C GLY A 64 8.11 -15.80 5.01
N ALA A 65 7.01 -16.25 4.40
CA ALA A 65 6.43 -15.58 3.24
C ALA A 65 5.78 -14.25 3.65
N THR A 66 5.23 -14.12 4.86
CA THR A 66 4.81 -12.83 5.41
C THR A 66 5.97 -11.86 5.58
N ASP A 67 7.12 -12.33 6.09
CA ASP A 67 8.31 -11.49 6.27
C ASP A 67 8.84 -11.03 4.91
N THR A 68 8.89 -11.94 3.93
CA THR A 68 9.24 -11.62 2.54
C THR A 68 8.28 -10.57 1.95
N LEU A 69 6.99 -10.64 2.28
CA LEU A 69 5.99 -9.68 1.82
C LEU A 69 6.22 -8.30 2.45
N PHE A 70 6.56 -8.25 3.73
CA PHE A 70 6.96 -7.02 4.41
C PHE A 70 8.27 -6.46 3.86
N ASP A 71 9.24 -7.31 3.53
CA ASP A 71 10.50 -6.89 2.91
C ASP A 71 10.28 -6.31 1.50
N VAL A 72 9.39 -6.89 0.70
CA VAL A 72 9.01 -6.34 -0.61
C VAL A 72 8.31 -4.98 -0.46
N VAL A 73 7.44 -4.83 0.53
CA VAL A 73 6.78 -3.54 0.83
C VAL A 73 7.80 -2.50 1.31
N ALA A 74 8.73 -2.90 2.18
CA ALA A 74 9.80 -2.03 2.66
C ALA A 74 10.73 -1.62 1.50
N LEU A 75 11.06 -2.53 0.59
CA LEU A 75 11.86 -2.26 -0.59
C LEU A 75 11.13 -1.33 -1.57
N LEU A 76 9.83 -1.51 -1.78
CA LEU A 76 9.00 -0.57 -2.55
C LEU A 76 8.96 0.81 -1.91
N HIS A 77 8.86 0.89 -0.59
CA HIS A 77 8.84 2.16 0.14
C HIS A 77 10.20 2.87 0.08
N ALA A 78 11.29 2.13 0.28
CA ALA A 78 12.65 2.63 0.18
C ALA A 78 13.00 3.06 -1.27
N GLY A 79 12.62 2.26 -2.26
CA GLY A 79 12.76 2.57 -3.67
C GLY A 79 11.99 3.83 -4.05
N ARG A 80 10.74 3.96 -3.58
CA ARG A 80 9.96 5.18 -3.75
C ARG A 80 10.65 6.38 -3.10
N SER A 81 11.01 6.33 -1.82
CA SER A 81 11.68 7.44 -1.15
C SER A 81 13.02 7.83 -1.77
N ALA A 82 13.79 6.86 -2.27
CA ALA A 82 15.04 7.13 -2.96
C ALA A 82 14.82 7.80 -4.33
N LEU A 83 13.81 7.35 -5.08
CA LEU A 83 13.49 7.87 -6.41
C LEU A 83 12.78 9.23 -6.38
N THR A 84 12.01 9.54 -5.34
CA THR A 84 11.10 10.70 -5.40
C THR A 84 11.81 12.03 -5.19
N ASP A 85 12.73 12.17 -4.23
CA ASP A 85 13.26 13.51 -3.87
C ASP A 85 14.78 13.66 -4.05
N ASN A 86 15.59 12.73 -3.55
CA ASN A 86 17.05 12.96 -3.46
C ASN A 86 17.81 12.56 -4.74
N MET A 87 17.36 11.51 -5.45
CA MET A 87 18.02 11.09 -6.69
C MET A 87 17.69 12.00 -7.87
N VAL A 88 16.46 12.52 -7.97
CA VAL A 88 16.09 13.44 -9.06
C VAL A 88 16.86 14.74 -8.93
N GLU A 89 16.88 15.35 -7.74
CA GLU A 89 17.63 16.59 -7.49
C GLU A 89 19.13 16.40 -7.74
N ARG A 90 19.70 15.26 -7.31
CA ARG A 90 21.12 14.96 -7.51
C ARG A 90 21.48 14.63 -8.95
N LEU A 91 20.59 13.99 -9.70
CA LEU A 91 20.80 13.63 -11.10
C LEU A 91 20.68 14.88 -11.99
N VAL A 92 19.76 15.80 -11.67
CA VAL A 92 19.67 17.13 -12.29
C VAL A 92 20.93 17.95 -12.01
N VAL A 93 21.39 18.04 -10.76
CA VAL A 93 22.63 18.78 -10.43
C VAL A 93 23.88 18.15 -11.08
N TRP A 94 23.96 16.82 -11.12
CA TRP A 94 25.05 16.12 -11.82
C TRP A 94 25.01 16.40 -13.33
N ALA A 95 23.82 16.40 -13.93
CA ALA A 95 23.66 16.64 -15.34
C ALA A 95 23.90 18.12 -15.71
N GLU A 96 23.48 19.09 -14.90
CA GLU A 96 23.86 20.50 -15.03
C GLU A 96 25.39 20.69 -14.94
N THR A 97 26.05 19.94 -14.05
CA THR A 97 27.51 19.96 -13.92
C THR A 97 28.20 19.35 -15.14
N MET A 98 27.63 18.31 -15.74
CA MET A 98 28.10 17.72 -17.01
C MET A 98 27.88 18.69 -18.17
N VAL A 99 26.69 19.29 -18.31
CA VAL A 99 26.38 20.31 -19.33
C VAL A 99 27.36 21.48 -19.27
N SER A 100 27.66 21.98 -18.06
CA SER A 100 28.56 23.10 -17.84
C SER A 100 30.04 22.77 -18.12
N ASN A 101 30.47 21.54 -17.85
CA ASN A 101 31.85 21.10 -18.06
C ASN A 101 32.12 20.51 -19.46
N VAL A 102 31.09 20.20 -20.24
CA VAL A 102 31.26 19.68 -21.58
C VAL A 102 31.51 20.82 -22.56
N ALA A 103 32.71 20.85 -23.13
CA ALA A 103 33.14 21.83 -24.11
C ALA A 103 32.51 21.68 -25.52
N ASN A 104 31.51 20.82 -25.68
CA ASN A 104 30.86 20.51 -26.97
C ASN A 104 29.37 20.88 -26.92
N GLU A 105 29.01 21.91 -27.67
CA GLU A 105 27.68 22.55 -27.70
C GLU A 105 26.54 21.53 -27.94
N HIS A 106 26.76 20.53 -28.79
CA HIS A 106 25.78 19.47 -29.06
C HIS A 106 25.56 18.49 -27.90
N LEU A 107 26.57 18.24 -27.06
CA LEU A 107 26.41 17.36 -25.91
C LEU A 107 25.73 18.12 -24.75
N ALA A 108 25.98 19.42 -24.65
CA ALA A 108 25.31 20.30 -23.70
C ALA A 108 23.80 20.43 -24.03
N GLU A 109 23.47 20.59 -25.31
CA GLU A 109 22.08 20.60 -25.81
C GLU A 109 21.38 19.26 -25.52
N PHE A 110 22.00 18.13 -25.90
CA PHE A 110 21.47 16.80 -25.61
C PHE A 110 21.26 16.53 -24.11
N ALA A 111 22.22 16.93 -23.27
CA ALA A 111 22.10 16.75 -21.83
C ALA A 111 21.04 17.67 -21.21
N GLY A 112 20.84 18.88 -21.75
CA GLY A 112 19.73 19.76 -21.39
C GLY A 112 18.37 19.16 -21.75
N GLU A 113 18.22 18.63 -22.96
CA GLU A 113 17.00 17.93 -23.40
C GLU A 113 16.72 16.68 -22.56
N ALA A 114 17.75 15.89 -22.25
CA ALA A 114 17.61 14.71 -21.40
C ALA A 114 17.19 15.07 -19.96
N CYS A 115 17.71 16.17 -19.40
CA CYS A 115 17.27 16.68 -18.10
C CYS A 115 15.81 17.13 -18.14
N GLY A 116 15.43 17.88 -19.18
CA GLY A 116 14.05 18.32 -19.39
C GLY A 116 13.08 17.14 -19.46
N ALA A 117 13.42 16.11 -20.24
CA ALA A 117 12.61 14.90 -20.37
C ALA A 117 12.47 14.11 -19.05
N ILE A 118 13.55 14.03 -18.25
CA ILE A 118 13.50 13.41 -16.92
C ILE A 118 12.62 14.22 -15.96
N HIS A 119 12.72 15.55 -16.00
CA HIS A 119 11.91 16.44 -15.16
C HIS A 119 10.43 16.36 -15.50
N GLU A 120 10.08 16.42 -16.79
CA GLU A 120 8.70 16.30 -17.28
C GLU A 120 8.11 14.94 -16.91
N ALA A 121 8.86 13.84 -17.10
CA ALA A 121 8.42 12.51 -16.67
C ALA A 121 8.23 12.39 -15.14
N ALA A 122 9.07 13.07 -14.35
CA ALA A 122 8.93 13.12 -12.90
C ALA A 122 7.66 13.89 -12.46
N GLU A 123 7.37 15.03 -13.10
CA GLU A 123 6.15 15.79 -12.84
C GLU A 123 4.89 15.02 -13.24
N GLU A 124 4.88 14.41 -14.43
CA GLU A 124 3.76 13.59 -14.90
C GLU A 124 3.47 12.43 -13.94
N THR A 125 4.52 11.73 -13.49
CA THR A 125 4.37 10.60 -12.57
C THR A 125 3.99 11.02 -11.15
N ALA A 126 4.35 12.24 -10.72
CA ALA A 126 3.91 12.81 -9.45
C ALA A 126 2.40 13.16 -9.44
N GLN A 127 1.83 13.54 -10.60
CA GLN A 127 0.41 13.85 -10.73
C GLN A 127 -0.49 12.62 -10.89
N VAL A 128 0.08 11.45 -11.23
CA VAL A 128 -0.67 10.20 -11.25
C VAL A 128 -1.04 9.81 -9.81
N LYS A 129 -2.34 9.90 -9.48
CA LYS A 129 -2.88 9.28 -8.26
C LYS A 129 -2.54 7.79 -8.31
N CYS A 130 -1.61 7.34 -7.47
CA CYS A 130 -1.33 5.92 -7.27
C CYS A 130 -2.66 5.22 -7.00
N GLY A 131 -3.13 4.42 -7.95
CA GLY A 131 -4.15 3.44 -7.64
C GLY A 131 -3.57 2.46 -6.60
N GLY A 132 -4.44 1.88 -5.79
CA GLY A 132 -4.01 0.96 -4.73
C GLY A 132 -3.25 -0.25 -5.27
N LEU A 133 -2.92 -1.21 -4.39
CA LEU A 133 -2.13 -2.41 -4.69
C LEU A 133 -2.50 -3.10 -6.02
N MET A 134 -3.79 -3.12 -6.35
CA MET A 134 -4.32 -3.73 -7.56
C MET A 134 -3.98 -2.96 -8.86
N SER A 135 -3.86 -1.63 -8.82
CA SER A 135 -3.41 -0.88 -10.01
C SER A 135 -1.92 -1.05 -10.25
N THR A 136 -1.12 -1.23 -9.21
CA THR A 136 0.31 -1.54 -9.35
C THR A 136 0.49 -2.91 -9.99
N ILE A 137 -0.28 -3.92 -9.55
CA ILE A 137 -0.28 -5.25 -10.17
C ILE A 137 -0.75 -5.18 -11.63
N SER A 138 -1.79 -4.43 -11.94
CA SER A 138 -2.26 -4.29 -13.32
C SER A 138 -1.27 -3.55 -14.21
N LEU A 139 -0.52 -2.57 -13.67
CA LEU A 139 0.56 -1.88 -14.37
C LEU A 139 1.73 -2.84 -14.69
N LEU A 140 2.17 -3.64 -13.72
CA LEU A 140 3.18 -4.68 -13.93
C LEU A 140 2.74 -5.77 -14.92
N GLY A 141 1.43 -6.00 -15.04
CA GLY A 141 0.84 -6.89 -16.02
C GLY A 141 0.88 -6.38 -17.45
N LYS A 142 1.13 -5.07 -17.67
CA LYS A 142 1.18 -4.50 -19.02
C LYS A 142 2.46 -4.93 -19.74
N PRO A 143 2.37 -5.41 -20.99
CA PRO A 143 3.55 -5.85 -21.75
C PRO A 143 4.56 -4.71 -21.95
N GLU A 144 4.10 -3.47 -22.09
CA GLU A 144 4.95 -2.29 -22.23
C GLU A 144 5.79 -2.05 -20.97
N THR A 145 5.19 -2.15 -19.79
CA THR A 145 5.90 -2.02 -18.50
C THR A 145 6.92 -3.13 -18.30
N GLN A 146 6.57 -4.37 -18.67
CA GLN A 146 7.52 -5.49 -18.61
C GLN A 146 8.70 -5.29 -19.56
N GLN A 147 8.46 -4.77 -20.76
CA GLN A 147 9.50 -4.50 -21.74
C GLN A 147 10.42 -3.36 -21.30
N ALA A 148 9.86 -2.29 -20.74
CA ALA A 148 10.64 -1.19 -20.16
C ALA A 148 11.51 -1.66 -18.99
N LEU A 149 10.97 -2.49 -18.08
CA LEU A 149 11.73 -3.08 -16.98
C LEU A 149 12.86 -3.99 -17.48
N ARG A 150 12.61 -4.84 -18.49
CA ARG A 150 13.65 -5.67 -19.11
C ARG A 150 14.74 -4.84 -19.75
N PHE A 151 14.38 -3.77 -20.45
CA PHE A 151 15.34 -2.83 -21.03
C PHE A 151 16.20 -2.17 -19.96
N MET A 152 15.58 -1.64 -18.91
CA MET A 152 16.29 -1.00 -17.79
C MET A 152 17.26 -1.96 -17.10
N LEU A 153 16.84 -3.20 -16.83
CA LEU A 153 17.70 -4.24 -16.26
C LEU A 153 18.87 -4.60 -17.17
N ALA A 154 18.63 -4.75 -18.48
CA ALA A 154 19.67 -5.05 -19.46
C ALA A 154 20.66 -3.88 -19.64
N PHE A 155 20.15 -2.65 -19.66
CA PHE A 155 20.95 -1.43 -19.73
C PHE A 155 21.83 -1.27 -18.49
N ALA A 156 21.25 -1.40 -17.29
CA ALA A 156 21.99 -1.34 -16.02
C ALA A 156 23.06 -2.43 -15.93
N GLY A 157 22.74 -3.66 -16.32
CA GLY A 157 23.72 -4.77 -16.34
C GLY A 157 24.90 -4.51 -17.29
N LYS A 158 24.64 -3.90 -18.47
CA LYS A 158 25.71 -3.52 -19.41
C LYS A 158 26.55 -2.35 -18.89
N MET A 159 25.93 -1.33 -18.32
CA MET A 159 26.63 -0.20 -17.69
C MET A 159 27.56 -0.66 -16.56
N GLN A 160 27.05 -1.51 -15.65
CA GLN A 160 27.83 -2.03 -14.54
C GLN A 160 29.02 -2.88 -15.02
N LYS A 161 28.81 -3.70 -16.06
CA LYS A 161 29.88 -4.49 -16.65
C LYS A 161 31.00 -3.60 -17.22
N ASN A 162 30.63 -2.55 -17.95
CA ASN A 162 31.59 -1.62 -18.56
C ASN A 162 32.34 -0.76 -17.53
N VAL A 163 31.74 -0.47 -16.38
CA VAL A 163 32.39 0.26 -15.28
C VAL A 163 33.33 -0.64 -14.47
N THR A 164 33.01 -1.93 -14.35
CA THR A 164 33.79 -2.91 -13.57
C THR A 164 34.92 -3.55 -14.39
N GLU A 165 34.77 -3.61 -15.72
CA GLU A 165 35.80 -4.03 -16.67
C GLU A 165 36.13 -2.85 -17.62
N PRO A 166 36.85 -1.82 -17.17
CA PRO A 166 37.37 -0.80 -18.07
C PRO A 166 38.57 -1.41 -18.80
N ASP A 167 38.31 -1.96 -19.99
CA ASP A 167 39.26 -2.50 -20.96
C ASP A 167 40.21 -3.62 -20.50
N LYS A 168 39.97 -4.81 -21.05
CA LYS A 168 41.06 -5.68 -21.52
C LYS A 168 41.30 -5.36 -23.00
N GLU A 169 41.91 -4.23 -23.30
CA GLU A 169 42.72 -4.01 -24.51
C GLU A 169 43.88 -3.06 -24.20
#